data_AF-N8Z858-F1
#
_entry.id   AF-N8Z858-F1
#
_cell.length_a   1.000
_cell.length_b   1.000
_cell.length_c   1.000
_cell.angle_alpha   90.00
_cell.angle_beta   90.00
_cell.angle_gamma   90.00
#
_symmetry.space_group_name_H-M   'P 1'
#
loop_
_entity.id
_entity.type
_entity.pdbx_description
1 polymer ?
#
loop_
_entity_poly.entity_id
_entity_poly.type
_entity_poly.pdbx_seq_one_letter_code
_entity_poly.pdbx_strand_id
1 'polypeptide(L)'
;MHKTELIRNNQFSPLLFCNVEVLRYLKILGLALITVSLLYLMAANWWMLPDPVQLAIPMLILLCSATASIYFDQQEWVRQSLDTVSGLMLGLSLAVIGQIYQTGADSYLLFLLWSALLLPWLYRSNIGIFVMLCVVSQLTLYLYFKQSFWMGRAEGLYLLGLNLLTALSFAYAMRYYALLRFLFIACVIVISISSMMQFIHHSKLIYLASSVVLPTGAAFYFYRKHQALEAILLIAGLAASVSLWVFDLVENQLTNSATGLFVLAVLIFGWFALISFALNRIFPQTKFSVIPLALGAWISGIILAVLLLTYWEAFSILMGIIFIGIAWKLLGQQTSVFMRQFAYCLWICGQAAVLIHTELLTDSMFVVLLLQLLMLGLTTIKRMHWSILTLQLLMTHALAIVVLVLENSFKHDDMVISIILSLNYVIFIGLFLTARYWQSSHYQKSIFLWMIAMLTGSAVVQAVTGLEHWQSIGQISFDQVLLFYIFPSLLLFSFIWQNRQQFSEKWLWLVPVLGLLLILLGYFEIFIIMLLMAWAVVYQQQLIQALSILLLIFWLWMLYYNLGLSFLVKSLTIFISGLMVWCMVYGLKQVRIRPGQEETA
;
A
#
# COMPACT_ATOMS: atom_id res chain seq x y z
N MET A 1 -0.73 -8.29 -36.38
CA MET A 1 -0.35 -7.86 -35.02
C MET A 1 -0.74 -8.94 -34.02
N HIS A 2 0.21 -9.45 -33.24
CA HIS A 2 -0.05 -10.54 -32.28
C HIS A 2 -0.96 -10.01 -31.15
N LYS A 3 -1.88 -10.84 -30.59
CA LYS A 3 -2.82 -10.44 -29.50
C LYS A 3 -2.11 -9.68 -28.37
N THR A 4 -0.89 -10.09 -28.06
CA THR A 4 0.00 -9.50 -27.05
C THR A 4 0.47 -8.08 -27.39
N GLU A 5 0.73 -7.78 -28.67
CA GLU A 5 1.18 -6.47 -29.13
C GLU A 5 0.04 -5.45 -29.06
N LEU A 6 -1.18 -5.84 -29.44
CA LEU A 6 -2.36 -4.97 -29.35
C LEU A 6 -2.70 -4.60 -27.90
N ILE A 7 -2.51 -5.53 -26.95
CA ILE A 7 -2.66 -5.26 -25.50
C ILE A 7 -1.57 -4.29 -25.02
N ARG A 8 -0.33 -4.43 -25.51
CA ARG A 8 0.81 -3.61 -25.11
C ARG A 8 0.79 -2.20 -25.72
N ASN A 9 0.09 -2.01 -26.83
CA ASN A 9 -0.06 -0.69 -27.44
C ASN A 9 -1.19 0.11 -26.80
N ASN A 10 -2.18 -0.56 -26.19
CA ASN A 10 -3.31 0.07 -25.52
C ASN A 10 -3.14 0.08 -24.01
N GLN A 11 -2.31 1.00 -23.50
CA GLN A 11 -1.89 1.02 -22.09
C GLN A 11 -3.00 1.32 -21.07
N PHE A 12 -4.19 1.74 -21.50
CA PHE A 12 -5.29 2.08 -20.59
C PHE A 12 -6.63 1.66 -21.15
N SER A 13 -6.78 0.35 -21.26
CA SER A 13 -7.86 -0.26 -22.03
C SER A 13 -8.47 -1.47 -21.33
N PRO A 14 -9.74 -1.82 -21.63
CA PRO A 14 -10.33 -3.09 -21.23
C PRO A 14 -9.54 -4.31 -21.76
N LEU A 15 -8.73 -4.15 -22.82
CA LEU A 15 -7.88 -5.21 -23.37
C LEU A 15 -6.82 -5.71 -22.38
N LEU A 16 -6.41 -4.89 -21.40
CA LEU A 16 -5.47 -5.31 -20.35
C LEU A 16 -5.97 -6.53 -19.59
N PHE A 17 -7.29 -6.63 -19.37
CA PHE A 17 -7.90 -7.75 -18.66
C PHE A 17 -7.91 -9.05 -19.45
N CYS A 18 -7.60 -9.02 -20.76
CA CYS A 18 -7.48 -10.22 -21.59
C CYS A 18 -6.09 -10.90 -21.48
N ASN A 19 -5.14 -10.29 -20.76
CA ASN A 19 -3.81 -10.87 -20.55
C ASN A 19 -3.89 -12.12 -19.65
N VAL A 20 -3.13 -13.17 -19.99
CA VAL A 20 -3.15 -14.47 -19.30
C VAL A 20 -2.82 -14.35 -17.81
N GLU A 21 -1.84 -13.52 -17.45
CA GLU A 21 -1.44 -13.30 -16.06
C GLU A 21 -2.52 -12.52 -15.29
N VAL A 22 -3.11 -11.48 -15.90
CA VAL A 22 -4.21 -10.72 -15.29
C VAL A 22 -5.42 -11.63 -15.04
N LEU A 23 -5.78 -12.48 -16.00
CA LEU A 23 -6.83 -13.47 -15.83
C LEU A 23 -6.52 -14.46 -14.69
N ARG A 24 -5.24 -14.81 -14.46
CA ARG A 24 -4.85 -15.65 -13.32
C ARG A 24 -5.10 -14.94 -12.00
N TYR A 25 -4.68 -13.67 -11.86
CA TYR A 25 -4.95 -12.86 -10.67
C TYR A 25 -6.44 -12.71 -10.39
N LEU A 26 -7.24 -12.44 -11.42
CA LEU A 26 -8.70 -12.32 -11.28
C LEU A 26 -9.35 -13.64 -10.81
N LYS A 27 -8.90 -14.80 -11.28
CA LYS A 27 -9.42 -16.08 -10.77
C LYS A 27 -9.11 -16.30 -9.29
N ILE A 28 -7.88 -15.98 -8.89
CA ILE A 28 -7.45 -16.08 -7.49
C ILE A 28 -8.29 -15.13 -6.64
N LEU A 29 -8.49 -13.88 -7.10
CA LEU A 29 -9.35 -12.90 -6.44
C LEU A 29 -10.79 -13.39 -6.31
N GLY A 30 -11.40 -13.90 -7.39
CA GLY A 30 -12.77 -14.42 -7.35
C GLY A 30 -12.92 -15.61 -6.40
N LEU A 31 -11.95 -16.53 -6.38
CA LEU A 31 -11.93 -17.65 -5.43
C LEU A 31 -11.74 -17.18 -3.99
N ALA A 32 -10.87 -16.20 -3.75
CA ALA A 32 -10.67 -15.61 -2.43
C ALA A 32 -11.95 -14.94 -1.92
N LEU A 33 -12.64 -14.16 -2.77
CA LEU A 33 -13.93 -13.54 -2.43
C LEU A 33 -14.98 -14.60 -2.07
N ILE A 34 -15.15 -15.63 -2.90
CA ILE A 34 -16.07 -16.74 -2.60
C ILE A 34 -15.72 -17.39 -1.26
N THR A 35 -14.43 -17.63 -1.00
CA THR A 35 -14.00 -18.30 0.24
C THR A 35 -14.24 -17.43 1.47
N VAL A 36 -13.90 -16.14 1.39
CA VAL A 36 -14.11 -15.16 2.47
C VAL A 36 -15.60 -14.93 2.70
N SER A 37 -16.44 -14.96 1.66
CA SER A 37 -17.89 -14.84 1.82
C SER A 37 -18.49 -15.93 2.71
N LEU A 38 -17.90 -17.14 2.70
CA LEU A 38 -18.32 -18.24 3.56
C LEU A 38 -17.99 -17.96 5.02
N LEU A 39 -16.80 -17.40 5.31
CA LEU A 39 -16.47 -16.95 6.67
C LEU A 39 -17.55 -16.00 7.20
N TYR A 40 -18.01 -15.06 6.36
CA TYR A 40 -19.05 -14.12 6.74
C TYR A 40 -20.44 -14.75 6.84
N LEU A 41 -20.76 -15.72 5.99
CA LEU A 41 -22.02 -16.46 6.10
C LEU A 41 -22.11 -17.13 7.47
N MET A 42 -21.00 -17.74 7.91
CA MET A 42 -20.91 -18.35 9.23
C MET A 42 -21.04 -17.31 10.33
N ALA A 43 -20.41 -16.15 10.21
CA ALA A 43 -20.58 -15.07 11.21
C ALA A 43 -22.01 -14.51 11.27
N ALA A 44 -22.77 -14.55 10.17
CA ALA A 44 -24.05 -13.88 10.01
C ALA A 44 -25.27 -14.63 10.54
N ASN A 45 -25.47 -15.83 10.03
CA ASN A 45 -26.71 -16.60 10.18
C ASN A 45 -26.47 -17.83 11.06
N TRP A 46 -25.40 -17.80 11.85
CA TRP A 46 -24.96 -18.89 12.69
C TRP A 46 -26.09 -19.45 13.54
N TRP A 47 -26.75 -18.57 14.28
CA TRP A 47 -27.81 -18.93 15.23
C TRP A 47 -29.07 -19.51 14.58
N MET A 48 -29.25 -19.35 13.27
CA MET A 48 -30.43 -19.83 12.56
C MET A 48 -30.22 -21.20 11.91
N LEU A 49 -28.96 -21.66 11.78
CA LEU A 49 -28.64 -22.96 11.20
C LEU A 49 -28.59 -24.03 12.30
N PRO A 50 -29.10 -25.25 12.08
CA PRO A 50 -28.89 -26.37 13.00
C PRO A 50 -27.39 -26.69 13.14
N ASP A 51 -26.96 -27.03 14.35
CA ASP A 51 -25.58 -27.45 14.68
C ASP A 51 -24.94 -28.45 13.70
N PRO A 52 -25.64 -29.51 13.22
CA PRO A 52 -25.02 -30.43 12.25
C PRO A 52 -24.72 -29.76 10.91
N VAL A 53 -25.52 -28.77 10.49
CA VAL A 53 -25.30 -28.02 9.24
C VAL A 53 -24.13 -27.07 9.40
N GLN A 54 -24.05 -26.39 10.53
CA GLN A 54 -22.93 -25.52 10.90
C GLN A 54 -21.59 -26.26 10.85
N LEU A 55 -21.53 -27.48 11.38
CA LEU A 55 -20.33 -28.35 11.32
C LEU A 55 -20.05 -28.89 9.92
N ALA A 56 -21.09 -29.26 9.18
CA ALA A 56 -20.94 -29.88 7.87
C ALA A 56 -20.35 -28.92 6.82
N ILE A 57 -20.77 -27.65 6.80
CA ILE A 57 -20.34 -26.69 5.76
C ILE A 57 -18.81 -26.56 5.66
N PRO A 58 -18.07 -26.17 6.72
CA PRO A 58 -16.63 -25.95 6.60
C PRO A 58 -15.87 -27.26 6.39
N MET A 59 -16.35 -28.38 6.96
CA MET A 59 -15.74 -29.70 6.78
C MET A 59 -15.94 -30.25 5.36
N LEU A 60 -17.12 -30.09 4.77
CA LEU A 60 -17.39 -30.50 3.39
C LEU A 60 -16.58 -29.65 2.41
N ILE A 61 -16.50 -28.33 2.63
CA ILE A 61 -15.70 -27.46 1.77
C ILE A 61 -14.22 -27.82 1.88
N LEU A 62 -13.72 -28.07 3.09
CA LEU A 62 -12.36 -28.57 3.31
C LEU A 62 -12.11 -29.87 2.56
N LEU A 63 -13.03 -30.84 2.66
CA LEU A 63 -12.89 -32.14 2.00
C LEU A 63 -12.92 -32.00 0.47
N CYS A 64 -13.85 -31.21 -0.06
CA CYS A 64 -13.96 -30.93 -1.50
C CYS A 64 -12.74 -30.16 -2.03
N SER A 65 -12.25 -29.15 -1.30
CA SER A 65 -11.06 -28.40 -1.73
C SER A 65 -9.79 -29.24 -1.65
N ALA A 66 -9.64 -30.07 -0.61
CA ALA A 66 -8.50 -30.98 -0.46
C ALA A 66 -8.46 -32.03 -1.59
N THR A 67 -9.61 -32.68 -1.85
CA THR A 67 -9.72 -33.69 -2.92
C THR A 67 -9.52 -33.06 -4.30
N ALA A 68 -10.14 -31.91 -4.58
CA ALA A 68 -9.90 -31.17 -5.82
C ALA A 68 -8.44 -30.76 -5.97
N SER A 69 -7.76 -30.40 -4.89
CA SER A 69 -6.34 -30.01 -4.91
C SER A 69 -5.41 -31.17 -5.30
N ILE A 70 -5.79 -32.41 -4.97
CA ILE A 70 -5.08 -33.62 -5.42
C ILE A 70 -5.39 -33.88 -6.91
N TYR A 71 -6.63 -33.70 -7.33
CA TYR A 71 -7.02 -33.92 -8.74
C TYR A 71 -6.38 -32.92 -9.71
N PHE A 72 -6.29 -31.64 -9.31
CA PHE A 72 -5.72 -30.56 -10.13
C PHE A 72 -4.21 -30.34 -9.90
N ASP A 73 -3.47 -31.39 -9.53
CA ASP A 73 -2.05 -31.28 -9.13
C ASP A 73 -1.13 -30.65 -10.20
N GLN A 74 -1.48 -30.83 -11.49
CA GLN A 74 -0.72 -30.26 -12.61
C GLN A 74 -0.80 -28.72 -12.70
N GLN A 75 -1.83 -28.09 -12.11
CA GLN A 75 -2.01 -26.64 -12.14
C GLN A 75 -1.61 -26.02 -10.81
N GLU A 76 -0.33 -25.65 -10.68
CA GLU A 76 0.26 -25.17 -9.42
C GLU A 76 -0.57 -24.06 -8.74
N TRP A 77 -1.01 -23.04 -9.48
CA TRP A 77 -1.79 -21.93 -8.91
C TRP A 77 -3.18 -22.37 -8.42
N VAL A 78 -3.83 -23.33 -9.08
CA VAL A 78 -5.15 -23.87 -8.67
C VAL A 78 -4.97 -24.66 -7.38
N ARG A 79 -4.01 -25.58 -7.39
CA ARG A 79 -3.63 -26.39 -6.24
C ARG A 79 -3.30 -25.52 -5.02
N GLN A 80 -2.43 -24.52 -5.21
CA GLN A 80 -2.05 -23.61 -4.13
C GLN A 80 -3.27 -22.86 -3.56
N SER A 81 -4.19 -22.44 -4.42
CA SER A 81 -5.39 -21.74 -3.99
C SER A 81 -6.35 -22.66 -3.22
N LEU A 82 -6.61 -23.87 -3.71
CA LEU A 82 -7.49 -24.86 -3.07
C LEU A 82 -6.97 -25.32 -1.71
N ASP A 83 -5.65 -25.48 -1.60
CA ASP A 83 -4.99 -25.75 -0.32
C ASP A 83 -5.10 -24.59 0.66
N THR A 84 -5.01 -23.36 0.17
CA THR A 84 -5.21 -22.17 1.00
C THR A 84 -6.66 -22.08 1.50
N VAL A 85 -7.63 -22.43 0.64
CA VAL A 85 -9.04 -22.61 1.05
C VAL A 85 -9.16 -23.66 2.14
N SER A 86 -8.49 -24.80 1.98
CA SER A 86 -8.51 -25.88 2.98
C SER A 86 -7.92 -25.42 4.32
N GLY A 87 -6.79 -24.70 4.29
CA GLY A 87 -6.16 -24.12 5.47
C GLY A 87 -7.05 -23.09 6.17
N LEU A 88 -7.83 -22.31 5.42
CA LEU A 88 -8.82 -21.39 5.98
C LEU A 88 -9.99 -22.14 6.63
N MET A 89 -10.52 -23.15 5.95
CA MET A 89 -11.63 -23.96 6.44
C MET A 89 -11.25 -24.77 7.69
N LEU A 90 -9.98 -25.11 7.89
CA LEU A 90 -9.50 -25.68 9.15
C LEU A 90 -9.72 -24.71 10.32
N GLY A 91 -9.29 -23.46 10.19
CA GLY A 91 -9.49 -22.43 11.21
C GLY A 91 -10.97 -22.17 11.47
N LEU A 92 -11.77 -22.10 10.39
CA LEU A 92 -13.22 -21.95 10.51
C LEU A 92 -13.84 -23.15 11.24
N SER A 93 -13.48 -24.39 10.88
CA SER A 93 -13.99 -25.60 11.56
C SER A 93 -13.68 -25.59 13.06
N LEU A 94 -12.48 -25.16 13.46
CA LEU A 94 -12.12 -25.00 14.88
C LEU A 94 -12.99 -23.95 15.57
N ALA A 95 -13.24 -22.80 14.93
CA ALA A 95 -14.10 -21.76 15.48
C ALA A 95 -15.54 -22.27 15.70
N VAL A 96 -16.08 -22.97 14.70
CA VAL A 96 -17.41 -23.59 14.70
C VAL A 96 -17.54 -24.61 15.84
N ILE A 97 -16.57 -25.52 15.99
CA ILE A 97 -16.55 -26.50 17.08
C ILE A 97 -16.49 -25.79 18.44
N GLY A 98 -15.63 -24.78 18.57
CA GLY A 98 -15.48 -24.03 19.81
C GLY A 98 -16.78 -23.35 20.25
N GLN A 99 -17.55 -22.83 19.29
CA GLN A 99 -18.83 -22.17 19.51
C GLN A 99 -19.96 -23.15 19.86
N ILE A 100 -20.18 -24.21 19.06
CA ILE A 100 -21.30 -25.16 19.25
C ILE A 100 -21.16 -25.91 20.57
N TYR A 101 -19.97 -26.45 20.83
CA TYR A 101 -19.71 -27.24 22.03
C TYR A 101 -19.33 -26.39 23.24
N GLN A 102 -19.31 -25.06 23.10
CA GLN A 102 -18.93 -24.11 24.16
C GLN A 102 -17.69 -24.56 24.93
N THR A 103 -16.66 -24.99 24.19
CA THR A 103 -15.48 -25.67 24.75
C THR A 103 -14.67 -24.84 25.75
N GLY A 104 -15.06 -23.58 26.00
CA GLY A 104 -14.34 -22.63 26.84
C GLY A 104 -12.97 -22.25 26.28
N ALA A 105 -12.62 -22.70 25.07
CA ALA A 105 -11.37 -22.38 24.41
C ALA A 105 -11.28 -20.87 24.16
N ASP A 106 -10.25 -20.25 24.73
CA ASP A 106 -9.92 -18.86 24.46
C ASP A 106 -9.40 -18.67 23.03
N SER A 107 -9.32 -17.42 22.58
CA SER A 107 -8.85 -17.14 21.21
C SER A 107 -7.43 -17.64 21.00
N TYR A 108 -6.56 -17.56 22.01
CA TYR A 108 -5.21 -18.10 21.94
C TYR A 108 -5.19 -19.58 21.54
N LEU A 109 -5.95 -20.44 22.22
CA LEU A 109 -5.99 -21.88 21.96
C LEU A 109 -6.48 -22.16 20.53
N LEU A 110 -7.49 -21.42 20.04
CA LEU A 110 -7.98 -21.54 18.67
C LEU A 110 -6.87 -21.27 17.65
N PHE A 111 -6.18 -20.14 17.75
CA PHE A 111 -5.13 -19.79 16.78
C PHE A 111 -3.88 -20.67 16.94
N LEU A 112 -3.60 -21.17 18.16
CA LEU A 112 -2.55 -22.16 18.39
C LEU A 112 -2.83 -23.46 17.64
N LEU A 113 -4.00 -24.05 17.85
CA LEU A 113 -4.42 -25.27 17.15
C LEU A 113 -4.45 -25.05 15.63
N TRP A 114 -4.94 -23.91 15.18
CA TRP A 114 -4.95 -23.58 13.76
C TRP A 114 -3.52 -23.52 13.19
N SER A 115 -2.59 -22.83 13.87
CA SER A 115 -1.19 -22.78 13.43
C SER A 115 -0.55 -24.17 13.35
N ALA A 116 -0.81 -25.04 14.34
CA ALA A 116 -0.28 -26.40 14.37
C ALA A 116 -0.86 -27.25 13.23
N LEU A 117 -2.16 -27.14 12.96
CA LEU A 117 -2.83 -27.86 11.89
C LEU A 117 -2.43 -27.37 10.49
N LEU A 118 -1.87 -26.17 10.34
CA LEU A 118 -1.32 -25.70 9.07
C LEU A 118 0.05 -26.31 8.74
N LEU A 119 0.82 -26.79 9.74
CA LEU A 119 2.16 -27.34 9.51
C LEU A 119 2.16 -28.57 8.59
N PRO A 120 1.29 -29.59 8.76
CA PRO A 120 1.24 -30.74 7.85
C PRO A 120 0.93 -30.35 6.40
N TRP A 121 0.23 -29.23 6.18
CA TRP A 121 -0.12 -28.77 4.84
C TRP A 121 1.07 -28.17 4.07
N LEU A 122 2.19 -27.91 4.74
CA LEU A 122 3.46 -27.52 4.12
C LEU A 122 4.24 -28.72 3.55
N TYR A 123 3.64 -29.92 3.46
CA TYR A 123 4.27 -31.09 2.82
C TYR A 123 4.64 -30.81 1.34
N ARG A 124 3.94 -29.87 0.70
CA ARG A 124 4.26 -29.33 -0.62
C ARG A 124 4.40 -27.81 -0.56
N SER A 125 5.16 -27.25 -1.50
CA SER A 125 5.35 -25.80 -1.60
C SER A 125 4.03 -25.09 -1.87
N ASN A 126 3.59 -24.26 -0.91
CA ASN A 126 2.39 -23.45 -1.01
C ASN A 126 2.57 -22.10 -0.30
N ILE A 127 2.59 -21.03 -1.10
CA ILE A 127 2.76 -19.66 -0.61
C ILE A 127 1.59 -19.23 0.27
N GLY A 128 0.35 -19.58 -0.09
CA GLY A 128 -0.85 -19.16 0.65
C GLY A 128 -0.95 -19.80 2.04
N ILE A 129 -0.71 -21.11 2.15
CA ILE A 129 -0.63 -21.78 3.47
C ILE A 129 0.50 -21.19 4.31
N PHE A 130 1.67 -20.98 3.70
CA PHE A 130 2.81 -20.46 4.44
C PHE A 130 2.56 -19.04 4.97
N VAL A 131 1.99 -18.15 4.15
CA VAL A 131 1.60 -16.80 4.59
C VAL A 131 0.55 -16.89 5.70
N MET A 132 -0.44 -17.76 5.56
CA MET A 132 -1.46 -17.98 6.60
C MET A 132 -0.83 -18.47 7.90
N LEU A 133 0.11 -19.41 7.85
CA LEU A 133 0.86 -19.89 9.01
C LEU A 133 1.64 -18.74 9.66
N CYS A 134 2.34 -17.90 8.89
CA CYS A 134 3.06 -16.75 9.42
C CYS A 134 2.13 -15.77 10.14
N VAL A 135 0.97 -15.45 9.56
CA VAL A 135 0.00 -14.53 10.17
C VAL A 135 -0.61 -15.14 11.43
N VAL A 136 -1.11 -16.38 11.33
CA VAL A 136 -1.79 -17.08 12.43
C VAL A 136 -0.82 -17.32 13.58
N SER A 137 0.41 -17.77 13.34
CA SER A 137 1.41 -17.99 14.40
C SER A 137 1.84 -16.70 15.11
N GLN A 138 1.99 -15.59 14.39
CA GLN A 138 2.30 -14.29 15.01
C GLN A 138 1.11 -13.79 15.84
N LEU A 139 -0.12 -13.99 15.36
CA LEU A 139 -1.32 -13.66 16.12
C LEU A 139 -1.45 -14.55 17.36
N THR A 140 -1.16 -15.85 17.27
CA THR A 140 -1.11 -16.78 18.41
C THR A 140 -0.13 -16.29 19.46
N LEU A 141 1.08 -15.88 19.06
CA LEU A 141 2.08 -15.34 19.98
C LEU A 141 1.57 -14.08 20.68
N TYR A 142 1.00 -13.13 19.94
CA TYR A 142 0.42 -11.92 20.52
C TYR A 142 -0.73 -12.23 21.49
N LEU A 143 -1.66 -13.10 21.10
CA LEU A 143 -2.80 -13.49 21.93
C LEU A 143 -2.37 -14.24 23.18
N TYR A 144 -1.35 -15.09 23.11
CA TYR A 144 -0.78 -15.74 24.30
C TYR A 144 -0.38 -14.71 25.35
N PHE A 145 0.42 -13.71 24.96
CA PHE A 145 0.88 -12.69 25.90
C PHE A 145 -0.23 -11.75 26.34
N LYS A 146 -1.15 -11.38 25.45
CA LYS A 146 -2.26 -10.47 25.76
C LYS A 146 -3.32 -11.10 26.68
N GLN A 147 -3.70 -12.34 26.44
CA GLN A 147 -4.72 -13.05 27.21
C GLN A 147 -4.14 -13.61 28.51
N SER A 148 -2.84 -13.90 28.53
CA SER A 148 -2.13 -14.17 29.77
C SER A 148 -1.75 -12.88 30.49
N PHE A 149 -1.54 -12.93 31.81
CA PHE A 149 -1.00 -11.80 32.58
C PHE A 149 0.47 -11.43 32.25
N TRP A 150 1.05 -12.05 31.22
CA TRP A 150 2.48 -11.96 30.87
C TRP A 150 2.84 -10.73 30.03
N MET A 151 1.91 -10.09 29.31
CA MET A 151 2.24 -8.89 28.52
C MET A 151 2.87 -7.78 29.40
N GLY A 152 2.29 -7.52 30.57
CA GLY A 152 2.79 -6.50 31.49
C GLY A 152 4.00 -6.94 32.34
N ARG A 153 4.16 -8.25 32.57
CA ARG A 153 5.20 -8.79 33.47
C ARG A 153 6.48 -9.21 32.74
N ALA A 154 6.37 -9.71 31.52
CA ALA A 154 7.47 -10.27 30.74
C ALA A 154 7.43 -9.81 29.28
N GLU A 155 7.23 -8.52 29.08
CA GLU A 155 7.28 -7.86 27.77
C GLU A 155 8.53 -8.24 26.95
N GLY A 156 9.68 -8.43 27.61
CA GLY A 156 10.89 -8.84 26.92
C GLY A 156 10.83 -10.23 26.30
N LEU A 157 10.09 -11.17 26.91
CA LEU A 157 9.85 -12.49 26.32
C LEU A 157 8.95 -12.40 25.08
N TYR A 158 7.97 -11.49 25.09
CA TYR A 158 7.14 -11.24 23.92
C TYR A 158 7.99 -10.72 22.74
N LEU A 159 8.81 -9.70 22.96
CA LEU A 159 9.68 -9.15 21.92
C LEU A 159 10.70 -10.18 21.40
N LEU A 160 11.27 -10.98 22.29
CA LEU A 160 12.17 -12.07 21.91
C LEU A 160 11.43 -13.11 21.06
N GLY A 161 10.22 -13.51 21.46
CA GLY A 161 9.36 -14.40 20.69
C GLY A 161 9.01 -13.83 19.32
N LEU A 162 8.66 -12.54 19.25
CA LEU A 162 8.30 -11.84 18.02
C LEU A 162 9.47 -11.86 17.03
N ASN A 163 10.68 -11.54 17.50
CA ASN A 163 11.89 -11.54 16.67
C ASN A 163 12.27 -12.95 16.24
N LEU A 164 12.24 -13.94 17.13
CA LEU A 164 12.59 -15.33 16.82
C LEU A 164 11.61 -15.95 15.82
N LEU A 165 10.31 -15.79 16.03
CA LEU A 165 9.29 -16.33 15.12
C LEU A 165 9.37 -15.66 13.75
N THR A 166 9.63 -14.35 13.71
CA THR A 166 9.87 -13.61 12.46
C THR A 166 11.14 -14.11 11.77
N ALA A 167 12.23 -14.34 12.51
CA ALA A 167 13.49 -14.84 11.97
C ALA A 167 13.35 -16.25 11.38
N LEU A 168 12.66 -17.15 12.08
CA LEU A 168 12.39 -18.52 11.61
C LEU A 168 11.52 -18.51 10.36
N SER A 169 10.44 -17.74 10.38
CA SER A 169 9.56 -17.54 9.22
C SER A 169 10.34 -16.97 8.04
N PHE A 170 11.17 -15.96 8.27
CA PHE A 170 12.01 -15.35 7.26
C PHE A 170 13.02 -16.35 6.67
N ALA A 171 13.72 -17.12 7.50
CA ALA A 171 14.67 -18.12 7.04
C ALA A 171 14.01 -19.20 6.17
N TYR A 172 12.82 -19.67 6.57
CA TYR A 172 12.05 -20.63 5.79
C TYR A 172 11.55 -20.03 4.47
N ALA A 173 11.05 -18.79 4.51
CA ALA A 173 10.65 -18.05 3.33
C ALA A 173 11.81 -17.90 2.33
N MET A 174 13.03 -17.64 2.80
CA MET A 174 14.16 -17.45 1.90
C MET A 174 14.61 -18.75 1.24
N ARG A 175 14.29 -19.90 1.84
CA ARG A 175 14.61 -21.21 1.28
C ARG A 175 13.56 -21.70 0.29
N TYR A 176 12.28 -21.51 0.58
CA TYR A 176 11.19 -22.13 -0.19
C TYR A 176 10.28 -21.12 -0.92
N TYR A 177 10.20 -19.88 -0.44
CA TYR A 177 9.24 -18.87 -0.89
C TYR A 177 9.90 -17.50 -1.14
N ALA A 178 10.92 -17.47 -2.01
CA ALA A 178 11.73 -16.28 -2.27
C ALA A 178 10.91 -15.04 -2.70
N LEU A 179 9.70 -15.24 -3.25
CA LEU A 179 8.76 -14.18 -3.60
C LEU A 179 8.36 -13.30 -2.41
N LEU A 180 8.37 -13.85 -1.19
CA LEU A 180 7.99 -13.14 0.04
C LEU A 180 9.12 -12.29 0.64
N ARG A 181 10.33 -12.28 0.04
CA ARG A 181 11.51 -11.61 0.61
C ARG A 181 11.29 -10.16 0.98
N PHE A 182 10.66 -9.39 0.08
CA PHE A 182 10.47 -7.96 0.30
C PHE A 182 9.39 -7.67 1.35
N LEU A 183 8.40 -8.56 1.47
CA LEU A 183 7.39 -8.48 2.53
C LEU A 183 8.06 -8.67 3.90
N PHE A 184 8.92 -9.69 4.05
CA PHE A 184 9.65 -9.89 5.30
C PHE A 184 10.66 -8.77 5.60
N ILE A 185 11.36 -8.24 4.60
CA ILE A 185 12.23 -7.06 4.78
C ILE A 185 11.41 -5.89 5.33
N ALA A 186 10.24 -5.61 4.77
CA ALA A 186 9.35 -4.56 5.28
C ALA A 186 8.90 -4.85 6.72
N CYS A 187 8.47 -6.07 7.04
CA CYS A 187 8.10 -6.46 8.40
C CYS A 187 9.24 -6.26 9.40
N VAL A 188 10.47 -6.65 9.06
CA VAL A 188 11.65 -6.47 9.91
C VAL A 188 11.95 -4.98 10.14
N ILE A 189 11.82 -4.14 9.10
CA ILE A 189 11.99 -2.69 9.23
C ILE A 189 10.90 -2.08 10.12
N VAL A 190 9.64 -2.52 10.00
CA VAL A 190 8.54 -2.06 10.87
C VAL A 190 8.78 -2.44 12.32
N ILE A 191 9.18 -3.68 12.59
CA ILE A 191 9.56 -4.13 13.95
C ILE A 191 10.74 -3.29 14.47
N SER A 192 11.73 -3.00 13.62
CA SER A 192 12.89 -2.17 13.96
C SER A 192 12.50 -0.76 14.40
N ILE A 193 11.70 -0.06 13.58
CA ILE A 193 11.26 1.30 13.85
C ILE A 193 10.32 1.33 15.06
N SER A 194 9.33 0.42 15.12
CA SER A 194 8.40 0.33 16.25
C SER A 194 9.12 0.06 17.57
N SER A 195 10.11 -0.83 17.58
CA SER A 195 10.89 -1.11 18.77
C SER A 195 11.73 0.11 19.17
N MET A 196 12.31 0.83 18.21
CA MET A 196 13.08 2.04 18.53
C MET A 196 12.21 3.15 19.12
N MET A 197 11.00 3.37 18.59
CA MET A 197 10.06 4.34 19.17
C MET A 197 9.71 3.98 20.63
N GLN A 198 9.51 2.69 20.92
CA GLN A 198 9.27 2.22 22.29
C GLN A 198 10.51 2.33 23.19
N PHE A 199 11.71 2.15 22.63
CA PHE A 199 12.97 2.36 23.34
C PHE A 199 13.13 3.82 23.79
N ILE A 200 12.82 4.77 22.92
CA ILE A 200 12.88 6.21 23.24
C ILE A 200 11.95 6.54 24.42
N HIS A 201 10.73 5.97 24.45
CA HIS A 201 9.77 6.28 25.51
C HIS A 201 10.10 5.61 26.86
N HIS A 202 10.55 4.35 26.85
CA HIS A 202 10.69 3.54 28.07
C HIS A 202 12.15 3.29 28.50
N SER A 203 13.13 3.59 27.65
CA SER A 203 14.57 3.39 27.87
C SER A 203 15.00 1.97 28.24
N LYS A 204 14.20 0.95 27.89
CA LYS A 204 14.53 -0.47 28.16
C LYS A 204 15.39 -1.07 27.05
N LEU A 205 16.56 -1.62 27.40
CA LEU A 205 17.52 -2.22 26.45
C LEU A 205 16.93 -3.32 25.54
N ILE A 206 15.87 -3.99 25.97
CA ILE A 206 15.23 -5.05 25.18
C ILE A 206 14.63 -4.52 23.87
N TYR A 207 14.10 -3.30 23.87
CA TYR A 207 13.58 -2.67 22.66
C TYR A 207 14.70 -2.26 21.71
N LEU A 208 15.84 -1.80 22.25
CA LEU A 208 17.04 -1.52 21.47
C LEU A 208 17.61 -2.81 20.84
N ALA A 209 17.63 -3.91 21.59
CA ALA A 209 18.04 -5.20 21.06
C ALA A 209 17.10 -5.67 19.94
N SER A 210 15.78 -5.55 20.15
CA SER A 210 14.75 -5.84 19.14
C SER A 210 14.92 -4.98 17.88
N SER A 211 15.29 -3.71 18.03
CA SER A 211 15.46 -2.81 16.88
C SER A 211 16.72 -3.09 16.06
N VAL A 212 17.77 -3.66 16.64
CA VAL A 212 19.07 -3.81 15.95
C VAL A 212 19.36 -5.26 15.52
N VAL A 213 19.09 -6.26 16.36
CA VAL A 213 19.63 -7.62 16.18
C VAL A 213 19.08 -8.31 14.93
N LEU A 214 17.76 -8.33 14.75
CA LEU A 214 17.13 -8.98 13.61
C LEU A 214 17.48 -8.33 12.26
N PRO A 215 17.36 -6.99 12.08
CA PRO A 215 17.71 -6.34 10.81
C PRO A 215 19.19 -6.47 10.47
N THR A 216 20.10 -6.39 11.45
CA THR A 216 21.55 -6.58 11.21
C THR A 216 21.87 -8.01 10.79
N GLY A 217 21.31 -9.01 11.47
CA GLY A 217 21.46 -10.42 11.11
C GLY A 217 20.93 -10.73 9.71
N ALA A 218 19.76 -10.19 9.37
CA ALA A 218 19.16 -10.35 8.04
C ALA A 218 20.00 -9.63 6.94
N ALA A 219 20.52 -8.43 7.23
CA ALA A 219 21.38 -7.71 6.30
C ALA A 219 22.69 -8.47 6.05
N PHE A 220 23.29 -9.04 7.09
CA PHE A 220 24.49 -9.86 7.00
C PHE A 220 24.28 -11.14 6.18
N TYR A 221 23.11 -11.78 6.33
CA TYR A 221 22.71 -12.93 5.50
C TYR A 221 22.71 -12.58 4.01
N PHE A 222 22.08 -11.46 3.63
CA PHE A 222 22.02 -11.02 2.24
C PHE A 222 23.37 -10.55 1.69
N TYR A 223 24.18 -9.92 2.54
CA TYR A 223 25.57 -9.60 2.22
C TYR A 223 26.35 -10.85 1.82
N ARG A 224 26.27 -11.92 2.62
CA ARG A 224 26.93 -13.21 2.30
C ARG A 224 26.44 -13.85 1.01
N LYS A 225 25.18 -13.60 0.61
CA LYS A 225 24.59 -14.08 -0.65
C LYS A 225 24.82 -13.15 -1.85
N HIS A 226 25.58 -12.06 -1.68
CA HIS A 226 25.78 -11.04 -2.72
C HIS A 226 24.47 -10.40 -3.23
N GLN A 227 23.42 -10.39 -2.41
CA GLN A 227 22.13 -9.79 -2.70
C GLN A 227 22.11 -8.35 -2.19
N ALA A 228 22.64 -7.44 -3.02
CA ALA A 228 22.93 -6.08 -2.60
C ALA A 228 21.68 -5.23 -2.29
N LEU A 229 20.61 -5.35 -3.08
CA LEU A 229 19.41 -4.53 -2.90
C LEU A 229 18.77 -4.81 -1.52
N GLU A 230 18.62 -6.07 -1.18
CA GLU A 230 18.00 -6.54 0.06
C GLU A 230 18.82 -6.12 1.29
N ALA A 231 20.14 -6.30 1.24
CA ALA A 231 21.04 -5.84 2.30
C ALA A 231 20.98 -4.32 2.48
N ILE A 232 21.00 -3.56 1.39
CA ILE A 232 20.96 -2.10 1.42
C ILE A 232 19.61 -1.61 1.98
N LEU A 233 18.48 -2.22 1.62
CA LEU A 233 17.17 -1.85 2.16
C LEU A 233 17.09 -2.05 3.68
N LEU A 234 17.58 -3.18 4.20
CA LEU A 234 17.64 -3.44 5.63
C LEU A 234 18.57 -2.46 6.36
N ILE A 235 19.74 -2.16 5.78
CA ILE A 235 20.67 -1.19 6.36
C ILE A 235 20.09 0.22 6.34
N ALA A 236 19.36 0.61 5.28
CA ALA A 236 18.67 1.90 5.24
C ALA A 236 17.55 1.98 6.30
N GLY A 237 16.77 0.92 6.48
CA GLY A 237 15.74 0.85 7.53
C GLY A 237 16.34 0.89 8.94
N LEU A 238 17.44 0.18 9.17
CA LEU A 238 18.20 0.25 10.42
C LEU A 238 18.73 1.68 10.65
N ALA A 239 19.33 2.30 9.64
CA ALA A 239 19.84 3.67 9.72
C ALA A 239 18.73 4.68 10.06
N ALA A 240 17.54 4.51 9.47
CA ALA A 240 16.36 5.31 9.80
C ALA A 240 15.94 5.10 11.27
N SER A 241 15.90 3.85 11.75
CA SER A 241 15.58 3.60 13.17
C SER A 241 16.63 4.23 14.11
N VAL A 242 17.93 4.06 13.85
CA VAL A 242 19.00 4.67 14.66
C VAL A 242 18.94 6.20 14.61
N SER A 243 18.54 6.79 13.48
CA SER A 243 18.38 8.25 13.39
C SER A 243 17.31 8.82 14.33
N LEU A 244 16.25 8.04 14.65
CA LEU A 244 15.25 8.44 15.66
C LEU A 244 15.89 8.55 17.04
N TRP A 245 16.78 7.62 17.38
CA TRP A 245 17.49 7.65 18.67
C TRP A 245 18.54 8.78 18.73
N VAL A 246 19.27 9.01 17.63
CA VAL A 246 20.19 10.16 17.53
C VAL A 246 19.44 11.48 17.71
N PHE A 247 18.24 11.60 17.13
CA PHE A 247 17.39 12.78 17.29
C PHE A 247 17.05 13.01 18.77
N ASP A 248 16.54 12.00 19.46
CA ASP A 248 16.18 12.06 20.88
C ASP A 248 17.36 12.44 21.80
N LEU A 249 18.54 11.85 21.57
CA LEU A 249 19.75 12.18 22.35
C LEU A 249 20.19 13.65 22.22
N VAL A 250 19.95 14.22 21.05
CA VAL A 250 20.46 15.52 20.65
C VAL A 250 19.42 16.63 20.80
N GLU A 251 18.14 16.26 20.95
CA GLU A 251 17.00 17.16 21.07
C GLU A 251 17.25 18.24 22.13
N ASN A 252 17.50 17.84 23.37
CA ASN A 252 17.67 18.77 24.49
C ASN A 252 18.87 19.73 24.35
N GLN A 253 19.88 19.39 23.54
CA GLN A 253 21.12 20.17 23.41
C GLN A 253 21.14 21.07 22.18
N LEU A 254 20.52 20.66 21.07
CA LEU A 254 20.69 21.31 19.77
C LEU A 254 19.42 21.93 19.20
N THR A 255 18.20 21.51 19.59
CA THR A 255 16.98 22.04 18.93
C THR A 255 16.62 23.46 19.36
N ASN A 256 17.11 23.91 20.51
CA ASN A 256 16.85 25.26 21.04
C ASN A 256 17.66 26.37 20.36
N SER A 257 18.57 26.03 19.43
CA SER A 257 19.39 27.02 18.73
C SER A 257 19.43 26.77 17.22
N ALA A 258 19.48 27.86 16.43
CA ALA A 258 19.64 27.78 14.97
C ALA A 258 20.87 26.98 14.58
N THR A 259 21.98 27.18 15.29
CA THR A 259 23.23 26.45 15.08
C THR A 259 23.05 24.96 15.34
N GLY A 260 22.28 24.57 16.36
CA GLY A 260 22.06 23.17 16.66
C GLY A 260 21.17 22.44 15.65
N LEU A 261 20.10 23.06 15.14
CA LEU A 261 19.33 22.49 14.02
C LEU A 261 20.17 22.33 12.74
N PHE A 262 21.07 23.29 12.47
CA PHE A 262 22.00 23.20 11.34
C PHE A 262 22.95 22.01 11.51
N VAL A 263 23.56 21.90 12.69
CA VAL A 263 24.46 20.79 13.03
C VAL A 263 23.71 19.45 12.92
N LEU A 264 22.48 19.37 13.40
CA LEU A 264 21.65 18.16 13.30
C LEU A 264 21.38 17.77 11.84
N ALA A 265 21.00 18.72 10.99
CA ALA A 265 20.79 18.47 9.57
C ALA A 265 22.07 17.93 8.89
N VAL A 266 23.21 18.56 9.16
CA VAL A 266 24.52 18.14 8.65
C VAL A 266 24.92 16.76 9.17
N LEU A 267 24.68 16.47 10.46
CA LEU A 267 24.97 15.17 11.06
C LEU A 267 24.15 14.06 10.43
N ILE A 268 22.84 14.27 10.22
CA ILE A 268 21.97 13.27 9.60
C ILE A 268 22.37 13.05 8.14
N PHE A 269 22.57 14.12 7.37
CA PHE A 269 23.01 14.00 5.98
C PHE A 269 24.37 13.30 5.88
N GLY A 270 25.32 13.69 6.73
CA GLY A 270 26.65 13.09 6.83
C GLY A 270 26.61 11.62 7.23
N TRP A 271 25.75 11.25 8.19
CA TRP A 271 25.55 9.86 8.62
C TRP A 271 25.06 8.97 7.48
N PHE A 272 24.00 9.39 6.78
CA PHE A 272 23.47 8.64 5.64
C PHE A 272 24.44 8.64 4.44
N ALA A 273 25.21 9.70 4.24
CA ALA A 273 26.26 9.76 3.23
C ALA A 273 27.42 8.81 3.55
N LEU A 274 27.84 8.72 4.82
CA LEU A 274 28.88 7.81 5.27
C LEU A 274 28.43 6.35 5.10
N ILE A 275 27.18 6.03 5.46
CA ILE A 275 26.60 4.71 5.21
C ILE A 275 26.59 4.40 3.71
N SER A 276 26.14 5.34 2.88
CA SER A 276 26.13 5.17 1.42
C SER A 276 27.54 4.94 0.86
N PHE A 277 28.54 5.67 1.35
CA PHE A 277 29.95 5.51 0.98
C PHE A 277 30.49 4.14 1.41
N ALA A 278 30.24 3.72 2.65
CA ALA A 278 30.62 2.41 3.17
C ALA A 278 29.98 1.28 2.34
N LEU A 279 28.69 1.39 2.03
CA LEU A 279 27.96 0.43 1.19
C LEU A 279 28.52 0.37 -0.24
N ASN A 280 28.93 1.49 -0.81
CA ASN A 280 29.54 1.51 -2.15
C ASN A 280 30.90 0.79 -2.16
N ARG A 281 31.63 0.81 -1.04
CA ARG A 281 32.89 0.05 -0.87
C ARG A 281 32.64 -1.46 -0.67
N ILE A 282 31.55 -1.81 0.03
CA ILE A 282 31.17 -3.20 0.31
C ILE A 282 30.54 -3.87 -0.92
N PHE A 283 29.71 -3.15 -1.68
CA PHE A 283 29.03 -3.61 -2.89
C PHE A 283 29.42 -2.76 -4.10
N PRO A 284 30.68 -2.86 -4.58
CA PRO A 284 31.12 -2.10 -5.73
C PRO A 284 30.25 -2.45 -6.95
N GLN A 285 29.90 -1.43 -7.75
CA GLN A 285 29.07 -1.50 -8.98
C GLN A 285 27.54 -1.45 -8.81
N THR A 286 27.01 -1.41 -7.59
CA THR A 286 25.54 -1.36 -7.40
C THR A 286 25.00 0.08 -7.39
N LYS A 287 23.95 0.34 -8.18
CA LYS A 287 23.26 1.66 -8.20
C LYS A 287 22.43 1.92 -6.94
N PHE A 288 22.25 0.91 -6.09
CA PHE A 288 21.36 0.96 -4.94
C PHE A 288 22.00 1.57 -3.69
N SER A 289 23.33 1.70 -3.65
CA SER A 289 24.06 2.34 -2.54
C SER A 289 23.63 3.79 -2.30
N VAL A 290 22.94 4.39 -3.28
CA VAL A 290 22.37 5.74 -3.25
C VAL A 290 21.11 5.85 -2.39
N ILE A 291 20.41 4.74 -2.12
CA ILE A 291 19.12 4.76 -1.41
C ILE A 291 19.24 5.42 -0.01
N PRO A 292 20.18 5.03 0.87
CA PRO A 292 20.36 5.69 2.16
C PRO A 292 20.68 7.17 2.01
N LEU A 293 21.53 7.53 1.04
CA LEU A 293 21.89 8.93 0.80
C LEU A 293 20.68 9.77 0.37
N ALA A 294 19.80 9.22 -0.46
CA ALA A 294 18.54 9.88 -0.81
C ALA A 294 17.66 10.08 0.42
N LEU A 295 17.48 9.06 1.27
CA LEU A 295 16.72 9.20 2.52
C LEU A 295 17.31 10.28 3.44
N GLY A 296 18.63 10.29 3.62
CA GLY A 296 19.32 11.30 4.42
C GLY A 296 19.19 12.72 3.87
N ALA A 297 19.26 12.88 2.54
CA ALA A 297 19.04 14.16 1.86
C ALA A 297 17.66 14.74 2.18
N TRP A 298 16.63 13.87 2.18
CA TRP A 298 15.27 14.27 2.48
C TRP A 298 15.09 14.68 3.94
N ILE A 299 15.52 13.85 4.88
CA ILE A 299 15.38 14.14 6.31
C ILE A 299 16.16 15.42 6.67
N SER A 300 17.38 15.56 6.16
CA SER A 300 18.17 16.78 6.35
C SER A 300 17.52 18.02 5.73
N GLY A 301 16.92 17.91 4.55
CA GLY A 301 16.24 19.03 3.89
C GLY A 301 15.04 19.54 4.69
N ILE A 302 14.29 18.64 5.33
CA ILE A 302 13.17 18.99 6.22
C ILE A 302 13.68 19.72 7.47
N ILE A 303 14.72 19.21 8.13
CA ILE A 303 15.28 19.85 9.33
C ILE A 303 15.85 21.23 8.99
N LEU A 304 16.51 21.38 7.83
CA LEU A 304 17.04 22.65 7.39
C LEU A 304 15.93 23.64 7.02
N ALA A 305 14.78 23.16 6.52
CA ALA A 305 13.59 23.99 6.37
C ALA A 305 13.07 24.48 7.73
N VAL A 306 12.96 23.60 8.73
CA VAL A 306 12.56 24.00 10.09
C VAL A 306 13.48 25.09 10.63
N LEU A 307 14.81 24.94 10.47
CA LEU A 307 15.77 25.98 10.85
C LEU A 307 15.47 27.34 10.21
N LEU A 308 15.26 27.37 8.89
CA LEU A 308 14.98 28.61 8.17
C LEU A 308 13.68 29.26 8.67
N LEU A 309 12.69 28.45 8.99
CA LEU A 309 11.37 28.91 9.43
C LEU A 309 11.35 29.41 10.86
N THR A 310 12.02 28.72 11.78
CA THR A 310 11.99 29.07 13.21
C THR A 310 12.81 30.30 13.53
N TYR A 311 13.94 30.52 12.86
CA TYR A 311 14.90 31.56 13.25
C TYR A 311 14.99 32.73 12.29
N TRP A 312 14.72 32.53 11.00
CA TRP A 312 15.12 33.46 9.95
C TRP A 312 13.94 34.13 9.23
N GLU A 313 12.75 34.16 9.84
CA GLU A 313 11.52 34.89 9.42
C GLU A 313 11.52 35.33 7.94
N ALA A 314 11.56 36.64 7.65
CA ALA A 314 11.49 37.18 6.29
C ALA A 314 12.72 36.84 5.42
N PHE A 315 13.86 36.57 6.04
CA PHE A 315 15.08 36.16 5.34
C PHE A 315 14.99 34.72 4.81
N SER A 316 14.07 33.91 5.35
CA SER A 316 13.84 32.52 4.92
C SER A 316 13.37 32.43 3.46
N ILE A 317 12.54 33.37 2.97
CA ILE A 317 12.11 33.42 1.56
C ILE A 317 13.31 33.66 0.66
N LEU A 318 14.14 34.67 0.99
CA LEU A 318 15.31 35.01 0.20
C LEU A 318 16.29 33.83 0.13
N MET A 319 16.60 33.23 1.28
CA MET A 319 17.46 32.04 1.35
C MET A 319 16.85 30.84 0.62
N GLY A 320 15.52 30.66 0.70
CA GLY A 320 14.82 29.60 0.01
C GLY A 320 14.91 29.73 -1.52
N ILE A 321 14.73 30.95 -2.04
CA ILE A 321 14.92 31.25 -3.48
C ILE A 321 16.38 31.00 -3.90
N ILE A 322 17.35 31.42 -3.08
CA ILE A 322 18.78 31.15 -3.32
C ILE A 322 19.05 29.64 -3.38
N PHE A 323 18.52 28.86 -2.44
CA PHE A 323 18.68 27.40 -2.42
C PHE A 323 18.06 26.72 -3.63
N ILE A 324 16.85 27.14 -4.04
CA ILE A 324 16.20 26.66 -5.27
C ILE A 324 17.06 27.01 -6.49
N GLY A 325 17.60 28.22 -6.58
CA GLY A 325 18.48 28.65 -7.67
C GLY A 325 19.79 27.85 -7.76
N ILE A 326 20.43 27.60 -6.62
CA ILE A 326 21.64 26.76 -6.53
C ILE A 326 21.30 25.32 -6.94
N ALA A 327 20.21 24.75 -6.40
CA ALA A 327 19.74 23.41 -6.73
C ALA A 327 19.46 23.28 -8.24
N TRP A 328 18.78 24.26 -8.83
CA TRP A 328 18.46 24.30 -10.27
C TRP A 328 19.72 24.29 -11.14
N LYS A 329 20.76 25.04 -10.74
CA LYS A 329 22.06 25.08 -11.43
C LYS A 329 22.80 23.75 -11.30
N LEU A 330 22.86 23.17 -10.09
CA LEU A 330 23.51 21.88 -9.83
C LEU A 330 22.85 20.73 -10.60
N LEU A 331 21.52 20.74 -10.71
CA LEU A 331 20.78 19.74 -11.49
C LEU A 331 20.99 19.87 -13.01
N GLY A 332 21.39 21.06 -13.49
CA GLY A 332 21.75 21.28 -14.89
C GLY A 332 23.16 20.82 -15.26
N GLN A 333 24.03 20.58 -14.27
CA GLN A 333 25.40 20.12 -14.49
C GLN A 333 25.47 18.58 -14.42
N GLN A 334 26.41 17.95 -15.15
CA GLN A 334 26.69 16.51 -15.01
C GLN A 334 27.37 16.25 -13.66
N THR A 335 26.57 16.24 -12.61
CA THR A 335 27.01 16.15 -11.23
C THR A 335 27.07 14.70 -10.75
N SER A 336 28.01 14.46 -9.82
CA SER A 336 28.08 13.19 -9.08
C SER A 336 26.74 12.89 -8.40
N VAL A 337 26.50 11.61 -8.09
CA VAL A 337 25.24 11.20 -7.45
C VAL A 337 25.03 11.92 -6.11
N PHE A 338 26.11 12.15 -5.36
CA PHE A 338 26.08 12.94 -4.13
C PHE A 338 25.60 14.36 -4.36
N MET A 339 26.20 15.07 -5.32
CA MET A 339 25.81 16.44 -5.66
C MET A 339 24.36 16.54 -6.14
N ARG A 340 23.84 15.50 -6.80
CA ARG A 340 22.43 15.43 -7.17
C ARG A 340 21.50 15.31 -5.96
N GLN A 341 21.81 14.43 -5.02
CA GLN A 341 21.02 14.29 -3.78
C GLN A 341 21.13 15.54 -2.90
N PHE A 342 22.30 16.16 -2.85
CA PHE A 342 22.49 17.45 -2.18
C PHE A 342 21.65 18.56 -2.83
N ALA A 343 21.60 18.63 -4.17
CA ALA A 343 20.72 19.56 -4.87
C ALA A 343 19.23 19.30 -4.55
N TYR A 344 18.83 18.04 -4.38
CA TYR A 344 17.47 17.71 -3.94
C TYR A 344 17.19 18.13 -2.48
N CYS A 345 18.15 17.95 -1.57
CA CYS A 345 18.06 18.48 -0.20
C CYS A 345 17.84 20.00 -0.20
N LEU A 346 18.65 20.74 -0.95
CA LEU A 346 18.50 22.20 -1.09
C LEU A 346 17.16 22.58 -1.73
N TRP A 347 16.70 21.83 -2.73
CA TRP A 347 15.41 22.06 -3.37
C TRP A 347 14.25 21.96 -2.38
N ILE A 348 14.19 20.85 -1.63
CA ILE A 348 13.13 20.59 -0.64
C ILE A 348 13.15 21.65 0.45
N CYS A 349 14.35 21.95 0.96
CA CYS A 349 14.53 22.97 1.99
C CYS A 349 14.07 24.35 1.51
N GLY A 350 14.56 24.79 0.35
CA GLY A 350 14.21 26.10 -0.19
C GLY A 350 12.73 26.20 -0.54
N GLN A 351 12.13 25.14 -1.08
CA GLN A 351 10.70 25.09 -1.36
C GLN A 351 9.87 25.21 -0.08
N ALA A 352 10.18 24.43 0.97
CA ALA A 352 9.44 24.46 2.22
C ALA A 352 9.55 25.84 2.90
N ALA A 353 10.74 26.46 2.89
CA ALA A 353 10.94 27.80 3.41
C ALA A 353 10.10 28.85 2.68
N VAL A 354 10.09 28.84 1.34
CA VAL A 354 9.29 29.80 0.56
C VAL A 354 7.80 29.56 0.77
N LEU A 355 7.32 28.32 0.74
CA LEU A 355 5.89 28.01 0.87
C LEU A 355 5.34 28.43 2.24
N ILE A 356 5.99 28.00 3.34
CA ILE A 356 5.49 28.24 4.69
C ILE A 356 5.63 29.71 5.07
N HIS A 357 6.71 30.40 4.69
CA HIS A 357 6.81 31.82 5.02
C HIS A 357 5.92 32.71 4.14
N THR A 358 5.60 32.29 2.92
CA THR A 358 4.60 32.99 2.10
C THR A 358 3.21 32.89 2.74
N GLU A 359 2.88 31.73 3.34
CA GLU A 359 1.65 31.57 4.12
C GLU A 359 1.60 32.59 5.28
N LEU A 360 2.66 32.63 6.10
CA LEU A 360 2.78 33.58 7.22
C LEU A 360 2.69 35.06 6.82
N LEU A 361 3.10 35.40 5.59
CA LEU A 361 3.09 36.79 5.11
C LEU A 361 1.76 37.20 4.47
N THR A 362 1.07 36.25 3.84
CA THR A 362 -0.15 36.51 3.04
C THR A 362 -1.43 36.06 3.72
N ASP A 363 -1.33 35.30 4.81
CA ASP A 363 -2.43 34.59 5.50
C ASP A 363 -3.33 33.81 4.53
N SER A 364 -2.79 33.41 3.37
CA SER A 364 -3.54 32.81 2.27
C SER A 364 -2.92 31.49 1.80
N MET A 365 -3.54 30.39 2.21
CA MET A 365 -3.18 29.04 1.74
C MET A 365 -3.36 28.87 0.23
N PHE A 366 -4.26 29.64 -0.40
CA PHE A 366 -4.45 29.61 -1.85
C PHE A 366 -3.21 30.10 -2.61
N VAL A 367 -2.53 31.14 -2.11
CA VAL A 367 -1.26 31.62 -2.69
C VAL A 367 -0.17 30.56 -2.58
N VAL A 368 -0.12 29.84 -1.45
CA VAL A 368 0.80 28.71 -1.23
C VAL A 368 0.55 27.60 -2.25
N LEU A 369 -0.71 27.27 -2.53
CA LEU A 369 -1.08 26.27 -3.53
C LEU A 369 -0.64 26.68 -4.95
N LEU A 370 -0.82 27.95 -5.32
CA LEU A 370 -0.35 28.47 -6.62
C LEU A 370 1.18 28.38 -6.74
N LEU A 371 1.91 28.74 -5.68
CA LEU A 371 3.36 28.60 -5.65
C LEU A 371 3.78 27.12 -5.73
N GLN A 372 3.06 26.23 -5.06
CA GLN A 372 3.31 24.79 -5.14
C GLN A 372 3.09 24.24 -6.56
N LEU A 373 2.06 24.71 -7.26
CA LEU A 373 1.83 24.35 -8.68
C LEU A 373 2.96 24.87 -9.58
N LEU A 374 3.49 26.07 -9.32
CA LEU A 374 4.67 26.58 -10.00
C LEU A 374 5.88 25.67 -9.76
N MET A 375 6.13 25.26 -8.51
CA MET A 375 7.23 24.34 -8.16
C MET A 375 7.07 22.98 -8.84
N LEU A 376 5.86 22.42 -8.88
CA LEU A 376 5.56 21.21 -9.64
C LEU A 376 5.90 21.40 -11.13
N GLY A 377 5.49 22.51 -11.75
CA GLY A 377 5.86 22.87 -13.12
C GLY A 377 7.38 22.91 -13.33
N LEU A 378 8.11 23.59 -12.44
CA LEU A 378 9.57 23.67 -12.48
C LEU A 378 10.23 22.27 -12.41
N THR A 379 9.72 21.36 -11.58
CA THR A 379 10.25 19.99 -11.50
C THR A 379 10.07 19.20 -12.79
N THR A 380 8.94 19.37 -13.49
CA THR A 380 8.69 18.73 -14.79
C THR A 380 9.60 19.30 -15.88
N ILE A 381 9.79 20.63 -15.92
CA ILE A 381 10.66 21.32 -16.89
C ILE A 381 12.10 20.82 -16.75
N LYS A 382 12.60 20.69 -15.52
CA LYS A 382 13.96 20.18 -15.28
C LYS A 382 14.14 18.69 -15.43
N ARG A 383 13.08 17.95 -15.78
CA ARG A 383 13.12 16.50 -15.91
C ARG A 383 13.72 15.83 -14.66
N MET A 384 13.35 16.32 -13.48
CA MET A 384 13.82 15.77 -12.21
C MET A 384 13.45 14.29 -12.07
N HIS A 385 14.13 13.56 -11.18
CA HIS A 385 13.88 12.14 -10.98
C HIS A 385 12.40 11.87 -10.61
N TRP A 386 11.85 10.73 -11.08
CA TRP A 386 10.44 10.40 -10.93
C TRP A 386 9.95 10.40 -9.47
N SER A 387 10.81 10.06 -8.51
CA SER A 387 10.50 10.03 -7.08
C SER A 387 10.29 11.42 -6.47
N ILE A 388 10.89 12.46 -7.06
CA ILE A 388 10.65 13.83 -6.63
C ILE A 388 9.33 14.31 -7.17
N LEU A 389 9.04 14.02 -8.44
CA LEU A 389 7.74 14.37 -9.00
C LEU A 389 6.58 13.70 -8.24
N THR A 390 6.73 12.43 -7.83
CA THR A 390 5.71 11.79 -6.97
C THR A 390 5.48 12.58 -5.70
N LEU A 391 6.54 13.04 -5.04
CA LEU A 391 6.39 13.77 -3.79
C LEU A 391 5.78 15.16 -4.02
N GLN A 392 6.17 15.84 -5.10
CA GLN A 392 5.56 17.12 -5.48
C GLN A 392 4.06 16.98 -5.73
N LEU A 393 3.63 15.93 -6.44
CA LEU A 393 2.21 15.63 -6.66
C LEU A 393 1.48 15.37 -5.34
N LEU A 394 2.09 14.62 -4.42
CA LEU A 394 1.53 14.38 -3.08
C LEU A 394 1.39 15.66 -2.26
N MET A 395 2.41 16.51 -2.27
CA MET A 395 2.38 17.80 -1.55
C MET A 395 1.35 18.75 -2.14
N THR A 396 1.27 18.86 -3.48
CA THR A 396 0.22 19.63 -4.15
C THR A 396 -1.17 19.13 -3.78
N HIS A 397 -1.36 17.81 -3.73
CA HIS A 397 -2.63 17.21 -3.35
C HIS A 397 -2.99 17.48 -1.87
N ALA A 398 -2.03 17.32 -0.95
CA ALA A 398 -2.23 17.62 0.46
C ALA A 398 -2.55 19.10 0.71
N LEU A 399 -1.84 20.02 0.04
CA LEU A 399 -2.12 21.46 0.11
C LEU A 399 -3.49 21.81 -0.47
N ALA A 400 -3.89 21.19 -1.59
CA ALA A 400 -5.22 21.39 -2.16
C ALA A 400 -6.32 20.96 -1.18
N ILE A 401 -6.13 19.86 -0.45
CA ILE A 401 -7.03 19.46 0.64
C ILE A 401 -7.07 20.55 1.72
N VAL A 402 -5.92 20.99 2.22
CA VAL A 402 -5.84 22.00 3.30
C VAL A 402 -6.55 23.30 2.92
N VAL A 403 -6.35 23.81 1.70
CA VAL A 403 -7.05 25.00 1.18
C VAL A 403 -8.55 24.82 1.21
N LEU A 404 -9.06 23.69 0.69
CA LEU A 404 -10.49 23.41 0.64
C LEU A 404 -11.12 23.25 2.03
N VAL A 405 -10.36 22.73 3.01
CA VAL A 405 -10.83 22.61 4.40
C VAL A 405 -10.89 23.98 5.09
N LEU A 406 -9.87 24.82 4.91
CA LEU A 406 -9.77 26.12 5.60
C LEU A 406 -10.72 27.18 5.04
N GLU A 407 -10.89 27.27 3.71
CA GLU A 407 -11.78 28.26 3.08
C GLU A 407 -13.25 28.08 3.48
N ASN A 408 -13.63 26.86 3.84
CA ASN A 408 -15.02 26.51 4.08
C ASN A 408 -15.50 26.74 5.52
N SER A 409 -14.66 27.07 6.52
CA SER A 409 -15.10 27.42 7.90
C SER A 409 -16.30 26.59 8.42
N PHE A 410 -16.20 25.27 8.57
CA PHE A 410 -17.38 24.45 8.95
C PHE A 410 -17.25 23.63 10.24
N LYS A 411 -18.33 23.73 11.03
CA LYS A 411 -18.62 23.10 12.32
C LYS A 411 -19.13 21.65 12.24
N HIS A 412 -19.00 20.97 11.09
CA HIS A 412 -19.50 19.60 10.91
C HIS A 412 -18.48 18.74 10.17
N ASP A 413 -18.00 17.68 10.83
CA ASP A 413 -16.90 16.82 10.36
C ASP A 413 -17.22 16.11 9.01
N ASP A 414 -18.49 15.85 8.70
CA ASP A 414 -18.91 15.09 7.51
C ASP A 414 -18.76 15.84 6.18
N MET A 415 -18.93 17.17 6.18
CA MET A 415 -18.86 17.98 4.96
C MET A 415 -17.40 18.09 4.46
N VAL A 416 -16.45 18.20 5.39
CA VAL A 416 -15.01 18.26 5.10
C VAL A 416 -14.55 16.98 4.39
N ILE A 417 -14.98 15.82 4.88
CA ILE A 417 -14.62 14.53 4.30
C ILE A 417 -15.19 14.39 2.88
N SER A 418 -16.43 14.82 2.68
CA SER A 418 -17.08 14.81 1.36
C SER A 418 -16.34 15.67 0.35
N ILE A 419 -15.85 16.84 0.77
CA ILE A 419 -15.02 17.72 -0.07
C ILE A 419 -13.70 17.05 -0.44
N ILE A 420 -12.99 16.44 0.51
CA ILE A 420 -11.73 15.73 0.26
C ILE A 420 -11.91 14.61 -0.77
N LEU A 421 -12.94 13.80 -0.60
CA LEU A 421 -13.24 12.69 -1.51
C LEU A 421 -13.69 13.19 -2.89
N SER A 422 -14.47 14.28 -2.97
CA SER A 422 -14.84 14.90 -4.25
C SER A 422 -13.62 15.39 -5.03
N LEU A 423 -12.64 15.99 -4.37
CA LEU A 423 -11.38 16.42 -4.99
C LEU A 423 -10.65 15.23 -5.63
N ASN A 424 -10.58 14.09 -4.93
CA ASN A 424 -9.97 12.88 -5.49
C ASN A 424 -10.65 12.45 -6.78
N TYR A 425 -12.00 12.43 -6.81
CA TYR A 425 -12.75 12.07 -8.00
C TYR A 425 -12.52 13.03 -9.16
N VAL A 426 -12.51 14.34 -8.92
CA VAL A 426 -12.21 15.35 -9.94
C VAL A 426 -10.81 15.12 -10.54
N ILE A 427 -9.82 14.85 -9.69
CA ILE A 427 -8.45 14.53 -10.14
C ILE A 427 -8.44 13.24 -10.96
N PHE A 428 -9.10 12.17 -10.51
CA PHE A 428 -9.16 10.92 -11.25
C PHE A 428 -9.84 11.07 -12.61
N ILE A 429 -10.94 11.81 -12.70
CA ILE A 429 -11.61 12.11 -13.98
C ILE A 429 -10.64 12.83 -14.93
N GLY A 430 -9.92 13.85 -14.44
CA GLY A 430 -8.89 14.55 -15.22
C GLY A 430 -7.77 13.62 -15.70
N LEU A 431 -7.30 12.71 -14.83
CA LEU A 431 -6.27 11.71 -15.16
C LEU A 431 -6.74 10.71 -16.21
N PHE A 432 -8.00 10.26 -16.15
CA PHE A 432 -8.57 9.34 -17.13
C PHE A 432 -8.72 10.02 -18.49
N LEU A 433 -9.25 11.25 -18.53
CA LEU A 433 -9.40 12.03 -19.77
C LEU A 433 -8.03 12.33 -20.43
N THR A 434 -6.99 12.56 -19.64
CA THR A 434 -5.64 12.87 -20.13
C THR A 434 -4.71 11.66 -20.23
N ALA A 435 -5.23 10.43 -20.05
CA ALA A 435 -4.45 9.20 -20.00
C ALA A 435 -3.48 9.00 -21.17
N ARG A 436 -3.90 9.33 -22.40
CA ARG A 436 -3.04 9.20 -23.59
C ARG A 436 -1.76 10.04 -23.48
N TYR A 437 -1.86 11.24 -22.93
CA TYR A 437 -0.74 12.17 -22.83
C TYR A 437 0.25 11.73 -21.75
N TRP A 438 -0.24 11.48 -20.54
CA TRP A 438 0.67 11.22 -19.43
C TRP A 438 1.27 9.81 -19.46
N GLN A 439 0.64 8.85 -20.15
CA GLN A 439 1.23 7.52 -20.35
C GLN A 439 2.42 7.53 -21.30
N SER A 440 2.41 8.43 -22.28
CA SER A 440 3.58 8.66 -23.15
C SER A 440 4.72 9.38 -22.43
N SER A 441 4.46 9.96 -21.26
CA SER A 441 5.45 10.74 -20.53
C SER A 441 6.47 9.86 -19.79
N HIS A 442 7.66 10.40 -19.57
CA HIS A 442 8.69 9.79 -18.71
C HIS A 442 8.21 9.60 -17.25
N TYR A 443 7.13 10.27 -16.85
CA TYR A 443 6.60 10.33 -15.49
C TYR A 443 5.40 9.43 -15.24
N GLN A 444 5.11 8.52 -16.16
CA GLN A 444 4.04 7.54 -16.03
C GLN A 444 4.04 6.84 -14.65
N LYS A 445 5.21 6.39 -14.19
CA LYS A 445 5.34 5.74 -12.86
C LYS A 445 4.95 6.67 -11.71
N SER A 446 5.27 7.95 -11.82
CA SER A 446 4.95 8.93 -10.78
C SER A 446 3.45 9.13 -10.63
N ILE A 447 2.74 9.18 -11.75
CA ILE A 447 1.29 9.37 -11.76
C ILE A 447 0.59 8.14 -11.20
N PHE A 448 1.05 6.94 -11.56
CA PHE A 448 0.52 5.71 -10.96
C PHE A 448 0.72 5.64 -9.45
N LEU A 449 1.90 6.04 -8.95
CA LEU A 449 2.16 6.10 -7.52
C LEU A 449 1.30 7.15 -6.81
N TRP A 450 1.07 8.28 -7.46
CA TRP A 450 0.17 9.31 -6.95
C TRP A 450 -1.27 8.80 -6.87
N MET A 451 -1.77 8.11 -7.89
CA MET A 451 -3.09 7.46 -7.86
C MET A 451 -3.22 6.45 -6.72
N ILE A 452 -2.22 5.58 -6.54
CA ILE A 452 -2.19 4.61 -5.43
C ILE A 452 -2.23 5.34 -4.09
N ALA A 453 -1.45 6.41 -3.92
CA ALA A 453 -1.43 7.17 -2.68
C ALA A 453 -2.75 7.90 -2.39
N MET A 454 -3.41 8.48 -3.40
CA MET A 454 -4.74 9.07 -3.25
C MET A 454 -5.78 8.03 -2.82
N LEU A 455 -5.76 6.84 -3.42
CA LEU A 455 -6.64 5.72 -3.05
C LEU A 455 -6.34 5.17 -1.64
N THR A 456 -5.08 5.18 -1.21
CA THR A 456 -4.70 4.83 0.17
C THR A 456 -5.20 5.91 1.14
N GLY A 457 -5.03 7.18 0.79
CA GLY A 457 -5.49 8.31 1.59
C GLY A 457 -7.01 8.30 1.79
N SER A 458 -7.77 8.10 0.71
CA SER A 458 -9.23 7.97 0.81
C SER A 458 -9.63 6.77 1.67
N ALA A 459 -8.90 5.66 1.57
CA ALA A 459 -9.16 4.49 2.39
C ALA A 459 -8.91 4.74 3.89
N VAL A 460 -7.82 5.42 4.23
CA VAL A 460 -7.52 5.81 5.62
C VAL A 460 -8.57 6.78 6.15
N VAL A 461 -8.95 7.79 5.36
CA VAL A 461 -9.99 8.76 5.76
C VAL A 461 -11.31 8.04 6.03
N GLN A 462 -11.75 7.15 5.14
CA GLN A 462 -12.97 6.36 5.35
C GLN A 462 -12.88 5.45 6.59
N ALA A 463 -11.73 4.80 6.82
CA ALA A 463 -11.53 3.93 7.98
C ALA A 463 -11.53 4.68 9.32
N VAL A 464 -10.99 5.89 9.36
CA VAL A 464 -10.91 6.70 10.60
C VAL A 464 -12.24 7.39 10.90
N THR A 465 -12.93 7.88 9.87
CA THR A 465 -14.14 8.68 10.02
C THR A 465 -15.41 7.85 10.13
N GLY A 466 -15.36 6.57 9.72
CA GLY A 466 -16.52 5.69 9.73
C GLY A 466 -17.61 6.15 8.78
N LEU A 467 -17.28 6.92 7.73
CA LEU A 467 -18.24 7.44 6.77
C LEU A 467 -18.91 6.27 6.02
N GLU A 468 -20.11 5.89 6.48
CA GLU A 468 -20.84 4.75 5.96
C GLU A 468 -21.52 5.09 4.64
N HIS A 469 -21.32 4.26 3.62
CA HIS A 469 -22.00 4.38 2.32
C HIS A 469 -23.51 4.09 2.41
N TRP A 470 -23.96 3.32 3.41
CA TRP A 470 -25.34 2.88 3.59
C TRP A 470 -25.95 3.46 4.88
N GLN A 471 -26.35 4.72 4.85
CA GLN A 471 -27.34 5.24 5.79
C GLN A 471 -28.76 4.87 5.30
N SER A 472 -29.70 4.69 6.23
CA SER A 472 -31.07 4.22 5.92
C SER A 472 -31.70 4.99 4.74
N ILE A 473 -32.46 4.28 3.90
CA ILE A 473 -33.04 4.69 2.59
C ILE A 473 -33.88 6.00 2.63
N GLY A 474 -34.06 6.64 3.79
CA GLY A 474 -34.75 7.93 3.96
C GLY A 474 -33.89 9.17 4.19
N GLN A 475 -32.55 9.07 4.28
CA GLN A 475 -31.66 10.21 4.62
C GLN A 475 -30.46 10.41 3.68
N ILE A 476 -30.60 10.07 2.39
CA ILE A 476 -29.50 10.27 1.42
C ILE A 476 -29.41 11.77 1.07
N SER A 477 -28.33 12.43 1.47
CA SER A 477 -28.07 13.82 1.09
C SER A 477 -27.62 13.92 -0.37
N PHE A 478 -27.85 15.07 -1.02
CA PHE A 478 -27.41 15.30 -2.40
C PHE A 478 -25.88 15.09 -2.57
N ASP A 479 -25.10 15.48 -1.56
CA ASP A 479 -23.64 15.36 -1.56
C ASP A 479 -23.19 13.89 -1.59
N GLN A 480 -23.88 13.01 -0.87
CA GLN A 480 -23.63 11.56 -0.90
C GLN A 480 -23.98 10.95 -2.26
N VAL A 481 -25.09 11.37 -2.89
CA VAL A 481 -25.44 10.93 -4.25
C VAL A 481 -24.33 11.32 -5.23
N LEU A 482 -23.85 12.56 -5.10
CA LEU A 482 -22.82 13.10 -5.97
C LEU A 482 -21.50 12.33 -5.82
N LEU A 483 -21.08 12.09 -4.57
CA LEU A 483 -19.82 11.44 -4.23
C LEU A 483 -19.79 9.95 -4.61
N PHE A 484 -20.85 9.19 -4.30
CA PHE A 484 -20.82 7.74 -4.48
C PHE A 484 -21.39 7.26 -5.81
N TYR A 485 -22.19 8.07 -6.50
CA TYR A 485 -22.85 7.64 -7.74
C TYR A 485 -22.47 8.53 -8.93
N ILE A 486 -22.62 9.86 -8.83
CA ILE A 486 -22.42 10.75 -9.98
C ILE A 486 -20.94 10.77 -10.40
N PHE A 487 -20.02 11.06 -9.48
CA PHE A 487 -18.59 11.13 -9.80
C PHE A 487 -18.03 9.79 -10.30
N PRO A 488 -18.26 8.65 -9.62
CA PRO A 488 -17.89 7.34 -10.15
C PRO A 488 -18.47 7.04 -11.54
N SER A 489 -19.73 7.42 -11.79
CA SER A 489 -20.38 7.22 -13.10
C SER A 489 -19.73 8.06 -14.19
N LEU A 490 -19.38 9.32 -13.91
CA LEU A 490 -18.64 10.18 -14.83
C LEU A 490 -17.26 9.59 -15.15
N LEU A 491 -16.57 9.04 -14.15
CA LEU A 491 -15.29 8.40 -14.34
C LEU A 491 -15.41 7.14 -15.20
N LEU A 492 -16.39 6.26 -14.91
CA LEU A 492 -16.68 5.08 -15.72
C LEU A 492 -17.05 5.47 -17.16
N PHE A 493 -17.84 6.52 -17.35
CA PHE A 493 -18.17 7.05 -18.66
C PHE A 493 -16.94 7.55 -19.42
N SER A 494 -16.02 8.27 -18.74
CA SER A 494 -14.77 8.74 -19.34
C SER A 494 -13.90 7.57 -19.82
N PHE A 495 -13.85 6.47 -19.06
CA PHE A 495 -13.16 5.24 -19.44
C PHE A 495 -13.78 4.56 -20.68
N ILE A 496 -15.12 4.50 -20.75
CA ILE A 496 -15.84 3.94 -21.91
C ILE A 496 -15.61 4.80 -23.14
N TRP A 497 -15.76 6.13 -23.00
CA TRP A 497 -15.59 7.09 -24.09
C TRP A 497 -14.20 6.98 -24.73
N GLN A 498 -13.14 6.94 -23.93
CA GLN A 498 -11.77 6.85 -24.41
C GLN A 498 -11.47 5.55 -25.19
N ASN A 499 -12.17 4.46 -24.86
CA ASN A 499 -11.96 3.12 -25.39
C ASN A 499 -13.10 2.62 -26.31
N ARG A 500 -13.95 3.53 -26.82
CA ARG A 500 -15.19 3.21 -27.54
C ARG A 500 -15.02 2.20 -28.68
N GLN A 501 -13.93 2.31 -29.45
CA GLN A 501 -13.65 1.42 -30.60
C GLN A 501 -13.48 -0.06 -30.19
N GLN A 502 -12.98 -0.31 -28.98
CA GLN A 502 -12.70 -1.66 -28.49
C GLN A 502 -13.97 -2.40 -28.05
N PHE A 503 -15.01 -1.67 -27.62
CA PHE A 503 -16.28 -2.25 -27.18
C PHE A 503 -17.16 -2.82 -28.30
N SER A 504 -16.64 -2.91 -29.53
CA SER A 504 -17.22 -3.73 -30.60
C SER A 504 -17.27 -5.22 -30.23
N GLU A 505 -16.32 -5.69 -29.43
CA GLU A 505 -16.32 -7.04 -28.87
C GLU A 505 -17.21 -7.12 -27.63
N LYS A 506 -18.31 -7.90 -27.73
CA LYS A 506 -19.36 -8.01 -26.70
C LYS A 506 -18.80 -8.38 -25.31
N TRP A 507 -17.81 -9.25 -25.26
CA TRP A 507 -17.22 -9.73 -24.00
C TRP A 507 -16.45 -8.66 -23.22
N LEU A 508 -15.98 -7.59 -23.88
CA LEU A 508 -15.30 -6.49 -23.20
C LEU A 508 -16.25 -5.61 -22.37
N TRP A 509 -17.57 -5.66 -22.65
CA TRP A 509 -18.59 -4.98 -21.83
C TRP A 509 -18.69 -5.53 -20.40
N LEU A 510 -18.16 -6.74 -20.12
CA LEU A 510 -18.13 -7.26 -18.75
C LEU A 510 -17.28 -6.38 -17.80
N VAL A 511 -16.27 -5.67 -18.32
CA VAL A 511 -15.43 -4.76 -17.53
C VAL A 511 -16.22 -3.55 -17.01
N PRO A 512 -16.90 -2.74 -17.85
CA PRO A 512 -17.71 -1.64 -17.36
C PRO A 512 -18.96 -2.10 -16.59
N VAL A 513 -19.51 -3.28 -16.88
CA VAL A 513 -20.61 -3.85 -16.07
C VAL A 513 -20.15 -4.15 -14.64
N LEU A 514 -18.94 -4.66 -14.44
CA LEU A 514 -18.32 -4.80 -13.12
C LEU A 514 -18.12 -3.43 -12.45
N GLY A 515 -17.66 -2.43 -13.20
CA GLY A 515 -17.56 -1.05 -12.72
C GLY A 515 -18.90 -0.51 -12.23
N LEU A 516 -19.98 -0.66 -13.01
CA LEU A 516 -21.31 -0.21 -12.65
C LEU A 516 -21.86 -0.93 -11.41
N LEU A 517 -21.62 -2.23 -11.28
CA LEU A 517 -22.00 -2.96 -10.08
C LEU A 517 -21.23 -2.46 -8.84
N LEU A 518 -19.93 -2.20 -8.97
CA LEU A 518 -19.13 -1.63 -7.90
C LEU A 518 -19.60 -0.21 -7.51
N ILE A 519 -20.11 0.59 -8.45
CA ILE A 519 -20.77 1.88 -8.14
C ILE A 519 -22.03 1.64 -7.31
N LEU A 520 -22.90 0.71 -7.72
CA LEU A 520 -24.13 0.38 -6.99
C LEU A 520 -23.85 -0.16 -5.58
N LEU A 521 -22.69 -0.79 -5.38
CA LEU A 521 -22.23 -1.26 -4.07
C LEU A 521 -21.47 -0.19 -3.27
N GLY A 522 -21.05 0.92 -3.90
CA GLY A 522 -20.25 1.99 -3.26
C GLY A 522 -18.75 1.77 -3.17
N TYR A 523 -18.18 0.87 -4.00
CA TYR A 523 -16.76 0.48 -3.99
C TYR A 523 -16.07 0.68 -5.32
N PHE A 524 -16.34 1.79 -5.97
CA PHE A 524 -15.79 2.05 -7.29
C PHE A 524 -14.24 2.18 -7.28
N GLU A 525 -13.65 2.52 -6.14
CA GLU A 525 -12.20 2.53 -5.94
C GLU A 525 -11.56 1.15 -6.23
N ILE A 526 -12.27 0.05 -5.92
CA ILE A 526 -11.82 -1.31 -6.26
C ILE A 526 -11.66 -1.47 -7.78
N PHE A 527 -12.54 -0.87 -8.58
CA PHE A 527 -12.42 -0.89 -10.05
C PHE A 527 -11.14 -0.19 -10.51
N ILE A 528 -10.84 0.98 -9.95
CA ILE A 528 -9.62 1.74 -10.26
C ILE A 528 -8.39 0.90 -9.88
N ILE A 529 -8.38 0.29 -8.68
CA ILE A 529 -7.28 -0.56 -8.21
C ILE A 529 -7.07 -1.77 -9.13
N MET A 530 -8.14 -2.43 -9.57
CA MET A 530 -8.06 -3.55 -10.50
C MET A 530 -7.47 -3.13 -11.86
N LEU A 531 -7.81 -1.94 -12.34
CA LEU A 531 -7.26 -1.40 -13.57
C LEU A 531 -5.76 -1.09 -13.44
N LEU A 532 -5.34 -0.50 -12.31
CA LEU A 532 -3.94 -0.26 -11.98
C LEU A 532 -3.14 -1.56 -11.87
N MET A 533 -3.72 -2.58 -11.22
CA MET A 533 -3.13 -3.91 -11.12
C MET A 533 -2.97 -4.56 -12.50
N ALA A 534 -4.01 -4.50 -13.34
CA ALA A 534 -3.97 -5.07 -14.69
C ALA A 534 -2.86 -4.42 -15.53
N TRP A 535 -2.73 -3.09 -15.46
CA TRP A 535 -1.63 -2.37 -16.08
C TRP A 535 -0.27 -2.85 -15.54
N ALA A 536 -0.09 -2.87 -14.22
CA ALA A 536 1.19 -3.22 -13.62
C ALA A 536 1.65 -4.64 -13.97
N VAL A 537 0.71 -5.59 -14.06
CA VAL A 537 0.98 -6.99 -14.48
C VAL A 537 1.39 -7.05 -15.95
N VAL A 538 0.67 -6.38 -16.86
CA VAL A 538 0.96 -6.38 -18.31
C VAL A 538 2.32 -5.76 -18.61
N TYR A 539 2.67 -4.66 -17.93
CA TYR A 539 3.93 -3.92 -18.14
C TYR A 539 5.06 -4.34 -17.18
N GLN A 540 4.88 -5.45 -16.44
CA GLN A 540 5.86 -6.03 -15.52
C GLN A 540 6.42 -5.04 -14.49
N GLN A 541 5.59 -4.10 -14.02
CA GLN A 541 5.96 -3.12 -13.00
C GLN A 541 5.75 -3.70 -11.60
N GLN A 542 6.73 -4.45 -11.10
CA GLN A 542 6.66 -5.19 -9.83
C GLN A 542 6.26 -4.33 -8.62
N LEU A 543 6.78 -3.10 -8.53
CA LEU A 543 6.47 -2.20 -7.40
C LEU A 543 5.01 -1.75 -7.40
N ILE A 544 4.51 -1.30 -8.55
CA ILE A 544 3.12 -0.83 -8.70
C ILE A 544 2.17 -2.02 -8.52
N GLN A 545 2.53 -3.20 -9.06
CA GLN A 545 1.77 -4.43 -8.86
C GLN A 545 1.64 -4.79 -7.38
N ALA A 546 2.76 -4.82 -6.64
CA ALA A 546 2.74 -5.16 -5.21
C ALA A 546 1.90 -4.17 -4.40
N LEU A 547 2.06 -2.87 -4.65
CA LEU A 547 1.28 -1.83 -3.99
C LEU A 547 -0.22 -1.91 -4.32
N SER A 548 -0.59 -2.16 -5.59
CA SER A 548 -1.99 -2.33 -5.97
C SER A 548 -2.63 -3.57 -5.33
N ILE A 549 -1.89 -4.68 -5.19
CA ILE A 549 -2.40 -5.88 -4.51
C ILE A 549 -2.60 -5.62 -3.02
N LEU A 550 -1.63 -4.98 -2.34
CA LEU A 550 -1.76 -4.62 -0.92
C LEU A 550 -2.93 -3.65 -0.70
N LEU A 551 -3.08 -2.66 -1.57
CA LEU A 551 -4.18 -1.71 -1.53
C LEU A 551 -5.53 -2.40 -1.78
N LEU A 552 -5.60 -3.34 -2.73
CA LEU A 552 -6.81 -4.14 -2.96
C LEU A 552 -7.21 -4.95 -1.72
N ILE A 553 -6.24 -5.61 -1.08
CA ILE A 553 -6.47 -6.35 0.18
C ILE A 553 -6.98 -5.40 1.26
N PHE A 554 -6.38 -4.22 1.41
CA PHE A 554 -6.80 -3.23 2.39
C PHE A 554 -8.23 -2.70 2.13
N TRP A 555 -8.59 -2.42 0.87
CA TRP A 555 -9.93 -2.01 0.51
C TRP A 555 -10.97 -3.10 0.75
N LEU A 556 -10.66 -4.36 0.45
CA LEU A 556 -11.54 -5.49 0.75
C LEU A 556 -11.71 -5.69 2.27
N TRP A 557 -10.64 -5.47 3.05
CA TRP A 557 -10.70 -5.49 4.51
C TRP A 557 -11.54 -4.34 5.07
N MET A 558 -11.41 -3.14 4.51
CA MET A 558 -12.17 -1.97 4.93
C MET A 558 -13.65 -2.13 4.57
N LEU A 559 -13.97 -2.67 3.39
CA LEU A 559 -15.34 -3.03 2.98
C LEU A 559 -16.00 -3.89 4.04
N TYR A 560 -15.26 -4.80 4.68
CA TYR A 560 -15.81 -5.59 5.78
C TYR A 560 -16.18 -4.76 7.00
N TYR A 561 -15.33 -3.85 7.48
CA TYR A 561 -15.58 -3.12 8.72
C TYR A 561 -16.49 -1.90 8.56
N ASN A 562 -16.40 -1.20 7.43
CA ASN A 562 -17.11 0.07 7.20
C ASN A 562 -18.52 -0.12 6.63
N LEU A 563 -18.92 -1.34 6.30
CA LEU A 563 -20.30 -1.63 5.94
C LEU A 563 -21.14 -1.76 7.20
N GLY A 564 -22.06 -0.81 7.45
CA GLY A 564 -23.17 -0.96 8.39
C GLY A 564 -24.18 -2.05 8.01
N LEU A 565 -23.87 -2.88 7.00
CA LEU A 565 -24.71 -3.98 6.55
C LEU A 565 -24.65 -5.16 7.53
N SER A 566 -25.74 -5.93 7.57
CA SER A 566 -25.71 -7.20 8.29
C SER A 566 -24.66 -8.13 7.69
N PHE A 567 -24.07 -8.99 8.51
CA PHE A 567 -23.08 -9.97 8.07
C PHE A 567 -23.59 -10.84 6.90
N LEU A 568 -24.91 -11.09 6.81
CA LEU A 568 -25.51 -11.89 5.75
C LEU A 568 -25.44 -11.16 4.42
N VAL A 569 -25.80 -9.87 4.42
CA VAL A 569 -25.71 -9.05 3.21
C VAL A 569 -24.26 -8.90 2.80
N LYS A 570 -23.31 -8.70 3.74
CA LYS A 570 -21.87 -8.72 3.45
C LYS A 570 -21.43 -10.03 2.79
N SER A 571 -21.85 -11.17 3.33
CA SER A 571 -21.55 -12.48 2.76
C SER A 571 -22.08 -12.59 1.33
N LEU A 572 -23.35 -12.26 1.11
CA LEU A 572 -23.99 -12.36 -0.20
C LEU A 572 -23.32 -11.45 -1.24
N THR A 573 -23.04 -10.19 -0.89
CA THR A 573 -22.41 -9.23 -1.82
C THR A 573 -21.00 -9.67 -2.20
N ILE A 574 -20.21 -10.16 -1.24
CA ILE A 574 -18.86 -10.68 -1.48
C ILE A 574 -18.92 -11.95 -2.34
N PHE A 575 -19.87 -12.85 -2.08
CA PHE A 575 -20.06 -14.07 -2.86
C PHE A 575 -20.42 -13.77 -4.32
N ILE A 576 -21.42 -12.90 -4.54
CA ILE A 576 -21.85 -12.46 -5.88
C ILE A 576 -20.70 -11.78 -6.61
N SER A 577 -19.93 -10.93 -5.93
CA SER A 577 -18.74 -10.27 -6.50
C SER A 577 -17.70 -11.29 -6.96
N GLY A 578 -17.45 -12.34 -6.16
CA GLY A 578 -16.52 -13.41 -6.52
C GLY A 578 -16.98 -14.22 -7.75
N LEU A 579 -18.26 -14.59 -7.82
CA LEU A 579 -18.84 -15.24 -8.99
C LEU A 579 -18.77 -14.36 -10.24
N MET A 580 -19.05 -13.07 -10.10
CA MET A 580 -19.00 -12.11 -11.20
C MET A 580 -17.59 -11.99 -11.79
N VAL A 581 -16.55 -11.92 -10.94
CA VAL A 581 -15.16 -11.90 -11.39
C VAL A 581 -14.82 -13.19 -12.17
N TRP A 582 -15.33 -14.35 -11.73
CA TRP A 582 -15.17 -15.61 -12.45
C TRP A 582 -15.89 -15.62 -13.82
N CYS A 583 -17.13 -15.14 -13.87
CA CYS A 583 -17.88 -14.96 -15.12
C CYS A 583 -17.15 -14.00 -16.07
N MET A 584 -16.59 -12.91 -15.55
CA MET A 584 -15.77 -11.97 -16.31
C MET A 584 -14.55 -12.66 -16.93
N VAL A 585 -13.81 -13.45 -16.15
CA VAL A 585 -12.67 -14.23 -16.65
C VAL A 585 -13.09 -15.20 -17.77
N TYR A 586 -14.23 -15.89 -17.60
CA TYR A 586 -14.74 -16.80 -18.63
C TYR A 586 -15.06 -16.08 -19.94
N GLY A 587 -15.74 -14.92 -19.87
CA GLY A 587 -16.06 -14.12 -21.04
C GLY A 587 -14.84 -13.52 -21.72
N LEU A 588 -13.91 -12.94 -20.96
CA LEU A 588 -12.70 -12.30 -21.49
C LEU A 588 -11.76 -13.28 -22.20
N LYS A 589 -11.77 -14.57 -21.81
CA LYS A 589 -11.04 -15.62 -22.53
C LYS A 589 -11.54 -15.82 -23.98
N GLN A 590 -12.81 -15.54 -24.24
CA GLN A 590 -13.44 -15.74 -25.55
C GLN A 590 -13.18 -14.59 -26.52
N VAL A 591 -12.61 -13.47 -26.06
CA VAL A 591 -12.29 -12.30 -26.89
C VAL A 591 -11.27 -12.68 -27.97
N ARG A 592 -11.71 -12.61 -29.23
CA ARG A 592 -10.87 -12.75 -30.42
C ARG A 592 -10.47 -11.37 -30.91
N ILE A 593 -9.24 -10.95 -30.65
CA ILE A 593 -8.75 -9.66 -31.12
C ILE A 593 -8.49 -9.79 -32.63
N ARG A 594 -9.33 -9.17 -33.47
CA ARG A 594 -9.10 -9.09 -34.91
C ARG A 594 -8.07 -7.97 -35.19
N PRO A 595 -6.97 -8.25 -35.90
CA PRO A 595 -6.06 -7.20 -36.33
C PRO A 595 -6.72 -6.40 -37.47
N GLY A 596 -7.11 -5.15 -37.21
CA GLY A 596 -7.52 -4.21 -38.25
C GLY A 596 -8.67 -3.30 -37.86
N GLN A 597 -8.34 -2.08 -37.42
CA GLN A 597 -9.11 -0.84 -37.60
C GLN A 597 -8.28 0.37 -37.08
N GLU A 598 -7.00 0.46 -37.46
CA GLU A 598 -6.15 1.65 -37.21
C GLU A 598 -5.84 2.45 -38.48
N GLU A 599 -6.43 2.09 -39.63
CA GLU A 599 -6.46 2.98 -40.80
C GLU A 599 -7.85 3.62 -40.85
N THR A 600 -7.88 4.97 -40.80
CA THR A 600 -9.02 5.91 -40.78
C THR A 600 -9.58 6.32 -39.40
N ALA A 601 -8.88 7.23 -38.71
CA ALA A 601 -9.43 8.50 -38.19
C ALA A 601 -8.32 9.36 -37.56
#